data_AF-A0A9E2R880-F1
#
_entry.id   AF-A0A9E2R880-F1
#
_cell.length_a   1.000
_cell.length_b   1.000
_cell.length_c   1.000
_cell.angle_alpha   90.00
_cell.angle_beta   90.00
_cell.angle_gamma   90.00
#
_symmetry.space_group_name_H-M   'P 1'
#
loop_
_entity.id
_entity.type
_entity.pdbx_description
1 polymer ?
#
loop_
_entity_poly.entity_id
_entity_poly.type
_entity_poly.pdbx_seq_one_letter_code
_entity_poly.pdbx_strand_id
1 'polypeptide(L)' 'MTDSARRPSPNRRWFWPLLAAVVMAGVAYQFSSAGPGTTPAGQPALLSLGPDNLQVFKERFNAESDQTRVLVLLSPT' A
#
# COMPACT_ATOMS: atom_id res chain seq x y z
N MET A 1 27.65 -2.81 52.44
CA MET A 1 28.54 -2.50 51.30
C MET A 1 27.74 -2.75 50.03
N THR A 2 27.10 -1.72 49.49
CA THR A 2 26.21 -1.81 48.32
C THR A 2 27.00 -1.47 47.06
N ASP A 3 27.16 -2.46 46.20
CA ASP A 3 27.81 -2.34 44.89
C ASP A 3 26.89 -1.58 43.93
N SER A 4 27.29 -0.35 43.59
CA SER A 4 26.55 0.55 42.70
C SER A 4 26.96 0.28 41.26
N ALA A 5 26.18 -0.57 40.59
CA ALA A 5 26.32 -0.88 39.17
C ALA A 5 26.19 0.38 38.30
N ARG A 6 27.29 0.74 37.62
CA ARG A 6 27.38 1.89 36.72
C ARG A 6 26.60 1.59 35.43
N ARG A 7 25.46 2.24 35.23
CA ARG A 7 24.67 2.11 33.98
C ARG A 7 25.48 2.65 32.79
N PRO A 8 25.57 1.93 31.67
CA PRO A 8 26.21 2.45 30.47
C PRO A 8 25.40 3.65 29.96
N SER A 9 26.08 4.79 29.81
CA SER A 9 25.49 5.99 29.23
C SER A 9 25.10 5.70 27.78
N PRO A 10 23.88 6.02 27.34
CA PRO A 10 23.46 5.74 25.97
C PRO A 10 24.39 6.47 24.98
N ASN A 11 24.97 5.67 24.10
CA ASN A 11 26.02 6.07 23.18
C ASN A 11 25.39 7.01 22.14
N ARG A 12 25.48 8.34 22.37
CA ARG A 12 24.90 9.37 21.48
C ARG A 12 25.32 9.24 20.00
N ARG A 13 26.43 8.53 19.76
CA ARG A 13 26.92 8.15 18.42
C ARG A 13 25.92 7.35 17.58
N TRP A 14 25.03 6.58 18.21
CA TRP A 14 24.04 5.76 17.50
C TRP A 14 22.69 6.45 17.32
N PHE A 15 22.46 7.58 17.97
CA PHE A 15 21.18 8.27 17.91
C PHE A 15 20.83 8.73 16.49
N TRP A 16 21.80 9.35 15.80
CA TRP A 16 21.63 9.87 14.44
C TRP A 16 21.35 8.80 13.39
N PRO A 17 22.13 7.70 13.27
CA PRO A 17 21.84 6.67 12.28
C PRO A 17 20.50 5.98 12.56
N LEU A 18 20.12 5.80 13.82
CA LEU A 18 18.88 5.15 14.21
C LEU A 18 17.66 6.04 13.87
N LEU A 19 17.76 7.35 14.11
CA LEU A 19 16.75 8.32 13.67
C LEU A 19 16.59 8.33 12.15
N ALA A 20 17.70 8.34 11.40
CA ALA A 20 17.66 8.30 9.94
C ALA A 20 17.00 7.02 9.41
N ALA A 21 17.28 5.87 10.02
CA ALA A 21 16.65 4.60 9.66
C ALA A 21 15.12 4.63 9.89
N VAL A 22 14.66 5.20 11.01
CA VAL A 22 13.22 5.35 11.31
C VAL A 22 12.53 6.26 10.29
N VAL A 23 13.16 7.38 9.93
CA VAL A 23 12.61 8.31 8.92
C VAL A 23 12.51 7.63 7.56
N MET A 24 13.58 6.95 7.12
CA MET A 24 13.60 6.20 5.86
C MET A 24 12.51 5.12 5.81
N ALA A 25 12.33 4.37 6.90
CA ALA A 25 11.28 3.35 7.01
C ALA A 25 9.88 3.97 6.93
N GLY A 26 9.65 5.10 7.61
CA GLY A 26 8.38 5.83 7.56
C GLY A 26 8.04 6.35 6.16
N VAL A 27 9.04 6.93 5.48
CA VAL A 27 8.91 7.38 4.08
C VAL A 27 8.60 6.20 3.17
N ALA A 28 9.35 5.10 3.27
CA ALA A 28 9.11 3.90 2.45
C ALA A 28 7.72 3.30 2.67
N TYR A 29 7.23 3.25 3.91
CA TYR A 29 5.88 2.80 4.24
C TYR A 29 4.79 3.72 3.67
N GLN A 30 5.01 5.03 3.73
CA GLN A 30 4.06 5.99 3.16
C GLN A 30 4.03 5.91 1.63
N PHE A 31 5.19 5.75 0.98
CA PHE A 31 5.24 5.57 -0.47
C PHE A 31 4.67 4.22 -0.94
N SER A 32 4.81 3.15 -0.16
CA SER A 32 4.21 1.85 -0.51
C SER A 32 2.70 1.83 -0.31
N SER A 33 2.18 2.59 0.65
CA SER A 33 0.75 2.68 0.95
C SER A 33 0.00 3.74 0.13
N ALA A 34 0.70 4.72 -0.44
CA ALA A 34 0.12 5.87 -1.17
C ALA A 34 0.59 5.97 -2.64
N GLY A 35 1.01 4.87 -3.25
CA GLY A 35 1.39 4.85 -4.66
C GLY A 35 0.26 5.31 -5.60
N PRO A 36 0.58 5.80 -6.81
CA PRO A 36 -0.42 6.16 -7.81
C PRO A 36 -1.29 4.93 -8.13
N GLY A 37 -2.61 5.07 -7.99
CA GLY A 37 -3.58 3.98 -8.15
C GLY A 37 -4.09 3.36 -6.84
N THR A 38 -3.76 3.94 -5.68
CA THR A 38 -4.29 3.50 -4.38
C THR A 38 -5.80 3.71 -4.33
N THR A 39 -6.51 2.59 -4.24
CA THR A 39 -7.97 2.58 -4.09
C THR A 39 -8.29 3.09 -2.68
N PRO A 40 -9.23 4.03 -2.51
CA PRO A 40 -9.64 4.49 -1.19
C PRO A 40 -10.01 3.32 -0.27
N ALA A 41 -9.72 3.46 1.03
CA ALA A 41 -10.02 2.42 2.01
C ALA A 41 -11.52 2.05 1.97
N GLY A 42 -11.82 0.76 1.79
CA GLY A 42 -13.19 0.25 1.65
C GLY A 42 -13.68 0.10 0.21
N GLN A 43 -12.91 0.52 -0.80
CA GLN A 43 -13.22 0.29 -2.20
C GLN A 43 -12.46 -0.94 -2.73
N PRO A 44 -13.13 -1.89 -3.41
CA PRO A 44 -12.44 -2.96 -4.11
C PRO A 44 -11.52 -2.39 -5.20
N ALA A 45 -10.34 -2.98 -5.36
CA ALA A 45 -9.37 -2.56 -6.35
C ALA A 45 -10.00 -2.51 -7.75
N LEU A 46 -9.69 -1.46 -8.51
CA LEU A 46 -10.09 -1.34 -9.91
C LEU A 46 -9.47 -2.49 -10.71
N LEU A 47 -10.31 -3.24 -11.42
CA LEU A 47 -9.86 -4.30 -12.31
C LEU A 47 -9.25 -3.67 -13.56
N SER A 48 -7.99 -3.95 -13.85
CA SER A 48 -7.38 -3.58 -15.13
C SER A 48 -7.82 -4.57 -16.19
N LEU A 49 -8.56 -4.10 -17.20
CA LEU A 49 -8.95 -4.92 -18.36
C LEU A 49 -7.75 -5.10 -19.30
N GLY A 50 -7.36 -6.34 -19.54
CA GLY A 50 -6.26 -6.75 -20.41
C GLY A 50 -6.65 -7.93 -21.32
N PRO A 51 -5.81 -8.29 -22.30
CA PRO A 51 -6.09 -9.38 -23.23
C PRO A 51 -6.38 -10.73 -22.53
N ASP A 52 -5.78 -10.92 -21.36
CA ASP A 52 -5.86 -12.10 -20.50
C ASP A 52 -7.20 -12.25 -19.77
N ASN A 53 -7.91 -11.15 -19.48
CA ASN A 53 -9.13 -11.18 -18.66
C ASN A 53 -10.38 -10.62 -19.38
N LEU A 54 -10.20 -10.04 -20.57
CA LEU A 54 -11.28 -9.40 -21.33
C LEU A 54 -12.39 -10.39 -21.71
N GLN A 55 -12.05 -11.62 -22.09
CA GLN A 55 -13.04 -12.62 -22.51
C GLN A 55 -13.92 -13.06 -21.34
N VAL A 56 -13.31 -13.36 -20.19
CA VAL A 56 -14.03 -13.72 -18.96
C VAL A 56 -14.92 -12.58 -18.48
N PHE A 57 -14.43 -11.33 -18.56
CA PHE A 57 -15.24 -10.16 -18.25
C PHE A 57 -16.49 -10.09 -19.14
N LYS A 58 -16.33 -10.23 -20.46
CA LYS A 58 -17.46 -10.20 -21.41
C LYS A 58 -18.50 -11.29 -21.11
N GLU A 59 -18.05 -12.50 -20.84
CA GLU A 59 -18.95 -13.62 -20.51
C GLU A 59 -19.78 -13.33 -19.26
N ARG A 60 -19.14 -12.89 -18.18
CA ARG A 60 -19.83 -12.53 -16.93
C ARG A 60 -20.77 -11.34 -17.10
N PHE A 61 -20.29 -10.29 -17.76
CA PHE A 61 -21.09 -9.10 -18.04
C PHE A 61 -22.35 -9.46 -18.84
N ASN A 62 -22.23 -10.33 -19.84
CA ASN A 62 -23.35 -10.73 -20.68
C ASN A 62 -24.31 -11.74 -20.01
N ALA A 63 -23.81 -12.57 -19.10
CA ALA A 63 -24.61 -13.56 -18.38
C ALA A 63 -25.64 -12.92 -17.42
N GLU A 64 -25.35 -11.73 -16.88
CA GLU A 64 -26.26 -10.99 -16.00
C GLU A 64 -27.25 -10.13 -16.81
N SER A 65 -27.90 -10.72 -17.82
CA SER A 65 -28.80 -10.01 -18.75
C SER A 65 -30.00 -9.35 -18.07
N ASP A 66 -30.44 -9.93 -16.95
CA ASP A 66 -31.68 -9.57 -16.26
C ASP A 66 -31.48 -8.49 -15.19
N GLN A 67 -30.27 -7.93 -15.08
CA GLN A 67 -29.92 -6.87 -14.14
C GLN A 67 -29.38 -5.62 -14.85
N THR A 68 -29.56 -4.47 -14.20
CA THR A 68 -28.93 -3.21 -14.67
C THR A 68 -27.42 -3.29 -14.46
N ARG A 69 -26.68 -3.11 -15.55
CA ARG A 69 -25.21 -3.22 -15.58
C ARG A 69 -24.58 -1.87 -15.87
N VAL A 70 -23.51 -1.55 -15.16
CA VAL A 70 -22.73 -0.31 -15.35
C VAL A 70 -21.28 -0.67 -15.65
N LEU A 71 -20.75 -0.13 -16.73
CA LEU A 71 -19.34 -0.25 -17.11
C LEU A 71 -18.68 1.13 -17.06
N VAL A 72 -17.66 1.28 -16.21
CA VAL A 72 -16.87 2.51 -16.10
C VAL A 72 -15.49 2.23 -16.67
N LEU A 73 -15.10 2.97 -17.71
CA LEU A 73 -13.77 2.88 -18.31
C LEU A 73 -12.97 4.12 -17.91
N LEU A 74 -11.82 3.90 -17.30
CA LEU A 74 -10.87 4.95 -16.91
C LEU A 74 -9.67 4.87 -17.84
N SER A 75 -9.37 5.96 -18.54
CA SER A 75 -8.09 6.09 -19.27
C SER A 75 -7.02 6.65 -18.32
N PRO A 76 -5.79 6.11 -18.33
CA PRO A 76 -4.67 6.80 -17.70
C PRO A 76 -4.51 8.19 -18.33
N THR A 77 -4.41 9.24 -17.51
CA THR A 77 -4.07 10.62 -17.92
C THR A 77 -2.57 10.82 -18.00
#